data_AF-A0A9Q0S3E2-F1
#
_entry.id   AF-A0A9Q0S3E2-F1
#
_cell.length_a   1.000
_cell.length_b   1.000
_cell.length_c   1.000
_cell.angle_alpha   90.00
_cell.angle_beta   90.00
_cell.angle_gamma   90.00
#
_symmetry.space_group_name_H-M   'P 1'
#
loop_
_entity.id
_entity.type
_entity.pdbx_description
1 polymer ?
#
loop_
_entity_poly.entity_id
_entity_poly.type
_entity_poly.pdbx_seq_one_letter_code
_entity_poly.pdbx_strand_id
1 'polypeptide(L)'
;MMLVRAAIRLKSLSTSCGNVHPIKKLNISTGATVWSESKPNACEDGSRQGGLAHAKPSTNESKTKQLTSSPLTDTFGRYHTYLRISLTERCNLRCTYCMPSEGVPLTDKPKLLTNDEIYHLAKIFVQQGVKKIRLTGGEPTVRKDIVEIISNLKKLSEHGLQQIGITTNGLMLTRLLVPMHRAGLDAINISLDTLIAAKYEKITRRKGMERAIAGIDLAVQLGYKPKVNCVVMKGFNDNEICDFVEMTRHKPIDVRFIEYMPFSGNKWETEKMVSYRDMLSIIKNKFDNFVDLPNAPNDTSKAWAVPGFAGQVGFITSMTEHFCGSCNRLRITADGNLKVCLFGNTEVSLRDALRSNCSEDDLTALISAAVKRKKKQHAGTNNSGTSFFKNIPIMNTKHAVFSSNLPFPQMLSRTMSTSSKFTHVDKYGKAHMVDVSGKSITSRTAVARASVYVGRKIAELIHANSIAKGDVLSVSQIAGIMAAKRTSDIIPLCHNIPLSSVNVKTELDLENSTVNIQSIVQCEGKTGVEMEALLCCTTAALTVYDMCKALSQDIVIGDVMLLHKVGGRTTYNRLGDKIEEPIILKKYETKPIAPIETFVPSHI
;
A
#
# COMPACT_ATOMS: atom_id res chain seq x y z
N MET A 1 -29.43 19.66 -67.96
CA MET A 1 -29.71 18.38 -68.67
C MET A 1 -30.32 17.39 -67.68
N MET A 2 -31.23 16.53 -68.18
CA MET A 2 -31.72 15.23 -67.68
C MET A 2 -31.36 14.79 -66.23
N LEU A 3 -32.26 14.53 -65.25
CA LEU A 3 -33.70 14.13 -65.19
C LEU A 3 -33.94 12.60 -65.32
N VAL A 4 -35.07 12.10 -64.75
CA VAL A 4 -35.58 10.69 -64.65
C VAL A 4 -34.95 9.90 -63.48
N ARG A 5 -35.62 9.16 -62.56
CA ARG A 5 -37.03 8.79 -62.18
C ARG A 5 -37.04 8.71 -60.61
N ALA A 6 -38.08 8.93 -59.78
CA ALA A 6 -39.51 8.51 -59.69
C ALA A 6 -39.73 7.00 -59.38
N ALA A 7 -40.50 6.47 -58.40
CA ALA A 7 -41.44 6.92 -57.33
C ALA A 7 -42.93 6.48 -57.48
N ILE A 8 -43.65 6.38 -56.34
CA ILE A 8 -45.13 6.38 -56.12
C ILE A 8 -45.93 5.04 -56.12
N ARG A 9 -46.50 4.70 -54.94
CA ARG A 9 -47.94 4.44 -54.61
C ARG A 9 -48.04 4.34 -53.07
N LEU A 10 -48.91 5.02 -52.28
CA LEU A 10 -50.38 5.27 -52.31
C LEU A 10 -51.19 3.96 -52.15
N LYS A 11 -52.24 3.79 -51.33
CA LYS A 11 -53.06 4.60 -50.36
C LYS A 11 -53.93 3.57 -49.54
N SER A 12 -54.67 3.80 -48.45
CA SER A 12 -54.75 4.77 -47.31
C SER A 12 -55.93 4.36 -46.37
N LEU A 13 -56.21 5.10 -45.27
CA LEU A 13 -57.35 4.92 -44.29
C LEU A 13 -57.09 3.82 -43.22
N SER A 14 -57.67 3.84 -42.00
CA SER A 14 -58.68 4.72 -41.37
C SER A 14 -58.49 4.96 -39.84
N THR A 15 -59.31 5.88 -39.31
CA THR A 15 -59.83 6.07 -37.92
C THR A 15 -60.09 4.79 -37.08
N SER A 16 -60.24 4.80 -35.73
CA SER A 16 -60.10 5.82 -34.65
C SER A 16 -60.34 5.18 -33.25
N CYS A 17 -60.04 5.91 -32.16
CA CYS A 17 -60.41 5.64 -30.75
C CYS A 17 -59.76 4.41 -30.07
N GLY A 18 -59.57 4.37 -28.74
CA GLY A 18 -59.85 5.41 -27.72
C GLY A 18 -59.26 5.08 -26.34
N ASN A 19 -59.36 6.02 -25.39
CA ASN A 19 -58.92 5.85 -23.99
C ASN A 19 -59.88 4.96 -23.19
N VAL A 20 -59.35 4.06 -22.34
CA VAL A 20 -59.91 3.67 -21.02
C VAL A 20 -58.74 3.27 -20.09
N HIS A 21 -58.75 3.67 -18.81
CA HIS A 21 -57.80 3.20 -17.77
C HIS A 21 -58.40 2.01 -16.95
N PRO A 22 -58.17 1.78 -15.63
CA PRO A 22 -57.74 0.44 -15.21
C PRO A 22 -58.80 -0.31 -14.37
N ILE A 23 -58.72 -1.64 -14.36
CA ILE A 23 -59.49 -2.48 -13.41
C ILE A 23 -58.53 -3.26 -12.50
N LYS A 24 -58.83 -3.24 -11.20
CA LYS A 24 -58.08 -3.93 -10.14
C LYS A 24 -58.71 -5.29 -9.83
N LYS A 25 -57.86 -6.22 -9.37
CA LYS A 25 -58.15 -7.32 -8.41
C LYS A 25 -59.49 -8.07 -8.50
N LEU A 26 -59.38 -9.39 -8.58
CA LEU A 26 -60.12 -10.26 -7.67
C LEU A 26 -59.21 -11.40 -7.15
N ASN A 27 -59.46 -11.82 -5.91
CA ASN A 27 -58.99 -13.10 -5.37
C ASN A 27 -60.06 -14.17 -5.64
N ILE A 28 -59.70 -15.45 -5.59
CA ILE A 28 -60.36 -16.46 -4.74
C ILE A 28 -59.51 -17.75 -4.70
N SER A 29 -59.73 -18.59 -3.69
CA SER A 29 -58.93 -19.77 -3.32
C SER A 29 -59.55 -21.11 -3.76
N THR A 30 -58.72 -22.17 -3.81
CA THR A 30 -58.96 -23.60 -3.48
C THR A 30 -57.91 -24.47 -4.20
N GLY A 31 -57.42 -25.61 -3.69
CA GLY A 31 -57.49 -26.14 -2.32
C GLY A 31 -56.96 -27.59 -2.20
N ALA A 32 -56.19 -27.89 -1.14
CA ALA A 32 -55.81 -29.24 -0.65
C ALA A 32 -55.01 -30.18 -1.64
N THR A 33 -54.43 -31.33 -1.27
CA THR A 33 -54.51 -32.17 -0.05
C THR A 33 -53.23 -33.01 0.16
N VAL A 34 -52.64 -33.01 1.37
CA VAL A 34 -52.06 -34.16 2.18
C VAL A 34 -51.12 -35.17 1.44
N TRP A 35 -49.93 -35.53 1.95
CA TRP A 35 -49.70 -36.38 3.14
C TRP A 35 -48.46 -36.03 3.98
N SER A 36 -48.55 -36.32 5.28
CA SER A 36 -47.43 -36.36 6.24
C SER A 36 -47.74 -37.30 7.42
N GLU A 37 -46.73 -38.07 7.83
CA GLU A 37 -46.74 -38.96 9.00
C GLU A 37 -45.59 -38.54 9.95
N SER A 38 -45.65 -38.69 11.27
CA SER A 38 -46.81 -38.92 12.17
C SER A 38 -46.49 -38.42 13.60
N LYS A 39 -47.53 -38.29 14.44
CA LYS A 39 -47.54 -37.78 15.83
C LYS A 39 -47.14 -38.87 16.87
N PRO A 40 -47.06 -38.66 18.22
CA PRO A 40 -47.85 -37.72 19.05
C PRO A 40 -47.18 -37.03 20.28
N ASN A 41 -48.00 -36.27 21.04
CA ASN A 41 -47.73 -35.63 22.34
C ASN A 41 -48.55 -36.26 23.49
N ALA A 42 -48.06 -36.13 24.74
CA ALA A 42 -48.80 -36.00 26.02
C ALA A 42 -47.83 -35.35 27.05
N CYS A 43 -48.18 -34.42 27.95
CA CYS A 43 -49.18 -34.44 29.04
C CYS A 43 -48.85 -35.49 30.14
N GLU A 44 -48.80 -35.19 31.44
CA GLU A 44 -48.93 -33.91 32.17
C GLU A 44 -48.39 -34.02 33.63
N ASP A 45 -48.52 -32.94 34.41
CA ASP A 45 -48.38 -32.82 35.88
C ASP A 45 -46.98 -33.03 36.51
N GLY A 46 -46.82 -32.68 37.80
CA GLY A 46 -45.50 -32.51 38.42
C GLY A 46 -45.37 -32.77 39.92
N SER A 47 -44.13 -32.81 40.40
CA SER A 47 -43.78 -32.88 41.83
C SER A 47 -42.38 -32.30 42.12
N ARG A 48 -42.08 -32.07 43.41
CA ARG A 48 -40.85 -31.40 43.87
C ARG A 48 -39.74 -32.41 44.15
N GLN A 49 -38.50 -32.10 43.77
CA GLN A 49 -37.33 -31.97 44.68
C GLN A 49 -36.07 -31.51 43.90
N GLY A 50 -35.04 -31.04 44.61
CA GLY A 50 -33.90 -30.31 44.03
C GLY A 50 -32.64 -31.13 43.79
N GLY A 51 -31.78 -30.64 42.89
CA GLY A 51 -30.46 -31.22 42.58
C GLY A 51 -29.55 -30.20 41.88
N LEU A 52 -28.27 -30.20 42.23
CA LEU A 52 -27.24 -29.19 41.94
C LEU A 52 -27.21 -28.65 40.50
N ALA A 53 -27.03 -27.33 40.36
CA ALA A 53 -26.84 -26.67 39.07
C ALA A 53 -25.40 -26.82 38.54
N HIS A 54 -25.20 -27.71 37.55
CA HIS A 54 -23.99 -27.68 36.72
C HIS A 54 -24.14 -26.66 35.57
N ALA A 55 -23.31 -25.61 35.59
CA ALA A 55 -23.27 -24.61 34.54
C ALA A 55 -22.74 -25.20 33.21
N LYS A 56 -23.51 -25.07 32.13
CA LYS A 56 -23.06 -25.42 30.77
C LYS A 56 -22.08 -24.35 30.25
N PRO A 57 -20.92 -24.70 29.68
CA PRO A 57 -20.01 -23.73 29.07
C PRO A 57 -20.67 -22.99 27.89
N SER A 58 -20.47 -21.67 27.83
CA SER A 58 -21.02 -20.83 26.75
C SER A 58 -20.23 -20.97 25.45
N THR A 59 -20.87 -21.44 24.39
CA THR A 59 -20.27 -21.66 23.07
C THR A 59 -19.97 -20.35 22.33
N ASN A 60 -18.84 -19.70 22.63
CA ASN A 60 -18.45 -18.45 21.95
C ASN A 60 -16.99 -18.41 21.41
N GLU A 61 -16.17 -19.44 21.68
CA GLU A 61 -14.75 -19.47 21.26
C GLU A 61 -14.53 -19.83 19.78
N SER A 62 -15.54 -20.39 19.11
CA SER A 62 -15.40 -20.97 17.76
C SER A 62 -15.11 -19.93 16.66
N LYS A 63 -15.84 -18.81 16.65
CA LYS A 63 -15.82 -17.85 15.51
C LYS A 63 -14.52 -17.05 15.39
N THR A 64 -13.87 -16.75 16.51
CA THR A 64 -12.65 -15.93 16.52
C THR A 64 -11.44 -16.69 15.98
N LYS A 65 -11.45 -18.02 16.08
CA LYS A 65 -10.29 -18.89 15.80
C LYS A 65 -10.08 -19.21 14.31
N GLN A 66 -11.09 -18.98 13.45
CA GLN A 66 -10.99 -19.23 12.00
C GLN A 66 -10.35 -18.07 11.21
N LEU A 67 -10.62 -16.81 11.58
CA LEU A 67 -10.23 -15.64 10.78
C LEU A 67 -8.71 -15.40 10.71
N THR A 68 -7.95 -15.90 11.68
CA THR A 68 -6.48 -15.79 11.72
C THR A 68 -5.74 -16.78 10.80
N SER A 69 -6.44 -17.76 10.23
CA SER A 69 -5.84 -18.80 9.38
C SER A 69 -5.93 -18.54 7.86
N SER A 70 -6.80 -17.61 7.42
CA SER A 70 -7.04 -17.35 5.99
C SER A 70 -5.77 -16.83 5.27
N PRO A 71 -5.49 -17.26 4.03
CA PRO A 71 -4.39 -16.74 3.23
C PRO A 71 -4.54 -15.24 2.89
N LEU A 72 -5.72 -14.65 3.07
CA LEU A 72 -5.97 -13.20 2.87
C LEU A 72 -5.92 -12.37 4.16
N THR A 73 -5.47 -12.93 5.28
CA THR A 73 -5.18 -12.20 6.54
C THR A 73 -3.69 -11.86 6.62
N ASP A 74 -3.37 -10.59 6.88
CA ASP A 74 -1.98 -10.13 7.02
C ASP A 74 -1.44 -10.21 8.47
N THR A 75 -0.16 -9.90 8.63
CA THR A 75 0.57 -9.89 9.91
C THR A 75 0.10 -8.83 10.91
N PHE A 76 -0.89 -8.00 10.54
CA PHE A 76 -1.55 -7.01 11.41
C PHE A 76 -3.03 -7.38 11.67
N GLY A 77 -3.46 -8.59 11.31
CA GLY A 77 -4.82 -9.08 11.50
C GLY A 77 -5.84 -8.48 10.52
N ARG A 78 -5.40 -7.76 9.48
CA ARG A 78 -6.31 -7.15 8.49
C ARG A 78 -6.71 -8.20 7.46
N TYR A 79 -7.98 -8.55 7.43
CA TYR A 79 -8.54 -9.48 6.45
C TYR A 79 -8.89 -8.77 5.12
N HIS A 80 -8.43 -9.28 3.98
CA HIS A 80 -8.49 -8.58 2.70
C HIS A 80 -9.65 -9.03 1.79
N THR A 81 -10.79 -8.38 1.98
CA THR A 81 -12.05 -8.69 1.27
C THR A 81 -12.23 -7.95 -0.07
N TYR A 82 -11.27 -7.13 -0.52
CA TYR A 82 -11.41 -6.24 -1.68
C TYR A 82 -10.22 -6.32 -2.66
N LEU A 83 -10.44 -6.90 -3.84
CA LEU A 83 -9.48 -6.99 -4.94
C LEU A 83 -9.67 -5.85 -5.95
N ARG A 84 -8.56 -5.29 -6.45
CA ARG A 84 -8.51 -4.44 -7.65
C ARG A 84 -7.81 -5.19 -8.78
N ILE A 85 -8.39 -5.19 -9.99
CA ILE A 85 -7.78 -5.84 -11.16
C ILE A 85 -7.54 -4.77 -12.23
N SER A 86 -6.27 -4.55 -12.57
CA SER A 86 -5.86 -3.66 -13.67
C SER A 86 -5.97 -4.42 -14.99
N LEU A 87 -6.94 -4.09 -15.84
CA LEU A 87 -7.25 -4.86 -17.05
C LEU A 87 -6.36 -4.53 -18.25
N THR A 88 -5.76 -3.33 -18.26
CA THR A 88 -4.86 -2.84 -19.30
C THR A 88 -4.01 -1.67 -18.76
N GLU A 89 -2.89 -1.37 -19.40
CA GLU A 89 -2.10 -0.15 -19.16
C GLU A 89 -2.56 1.02 -20.06
N ARG A 90 -3.24 0.71 -21.17
CA ARG A 90 -3.67 1.72 -22.15
C ARG A 90 -4.68 2.69 -21.54
N CYS A 91 -4.50 3.98 -21.83
CA CYS A 91 -5.45 5.04 -21.50
C CYS A 91 -5.74 5.90 -22.75
N ASN A 92 -6.98 6.36 -22.88
CA ASN A 92 -7.41 7.32 -23.89
C ASN A 92 -7.18 8.80 -23.47
N LEU A 93 -6.79 9.03 -22.22
CA LEU A 93 -6.32 10.31 -21.68
C LEU A 93 -4.80 10.32 -21.44
N ARG A 94 -4.24 11.50 -21.13
CA ARG A 94 -2.84 11.70 -20.71
C ARG A 94 -2.80 12.69 -19.53
N CYS A 95 -3.44 12.33 -18.42
CA CYS A 95 -3.61 13.24 -17.28
C CYS A 95 -2.27 13.62 -16.65
N THR A 96 -2.02 14.92 -16.45
CA THR A 96 -0.71 15.49 -16.05
C THR A 96 -0.14 14.93 -14.74
N TYR A 97 -1.00 14.50 -13.81
CA TYR A 97 -0.61 13.91 -12.52
C TYR A 97 -0.47 12.37 -12.53
N CYS A 98 -0.71 11.72 -13.67
CA CYS A 98 -0.85 10.26 -13.78
C CYS A 98 -0.04 9.65 -14.93
N MET A 99 0.09 10.34 -16.06
CA MET A 99 0.77 9.84 -17.25
C MET A 99 1.51 10.98 -17.98
N PRO A 100 2.77 10.77 -18.40
CA PRO A 100 3.49 11.71 -19.27
C PRO A 100 2.75 11.90 -20.61
N SER A 101 3.07 12.98 -21.32
CA SER A 101 2.36 13.43 -22.54
C SER A 101 2.36 12.38 -23.66
N GLU A 102 3.56 11.88 -23.91
CA GLU A 102 3.97 10.79 -24.78
C GLU A 102 3.29 9.45 -24.41
N GLY A 103 2.95 9.27 -23.13
CA GLY A 103 2.46 8.00 -22.58
C GLY A 103 3.58 7.15 -21.97
N VAL A 104 3.19 6.01 -21.38
CA VAL A 104 4.15 5.04 -20.84
C VAL A 104 4.49 3.97 -21.88
N PRO A 105 5.68 3.35 -21.82
CA PRO A 105 5.94 2.07 -22.49
C PRO A 105 4.84 1.06 -22.13
N LEU A 106 4.40 0.27 -23.11
CA LEU A 106 3.30 -0.68 -22.95
C LEU A 106 3.84 -2.10 -23.00
N THR A 107 3.40 -2.94 -22.06
CA THR A 107 3.67 -4.37 -22.03
C THR A 107 3.09 -5.06 -23.27
N ASP A 108 3.87 -5.98 -23.86
CA ASP A 108 3.46 -6.75 -25.04
C ASP A 108 2.17 -7.52 -24.78
N LYS A 109 1.30 -7.65 -25.81
CA LYS A 109 0.01 -8.34 -25.66
C LYS A 109 0.13 -9.74 -25.01
N PRO A 110 1.10 -10.61 -25.37
CA PRO A 110 1.21 -11.93 -24.74
C PRO A 110 1.60 -11.88 -23.25
N LYS A 111 2.22 -10.80 -22.78
CA LYS A 111 2.64 -10.62 -21.38
C LYS A 111 1.50 -10.06 -20.50
N LEU A 112 0.37 -9.64 -21.08
CA LEU A 112 -0.83 -9.24 -20.35
C LEU A 112 -1.70 -10.45 -20.00
N LEU A 113 -2.55 -10.32 -18.97
CA LEU A 113 -3.52 -11.34 -18.59
C LEU A 113 -4.69 -11.48 -19.59
N THR A 114 -4.99 -12.71 -20.00
CA THR A 114 -6.18 -13.06 -20.79
C THR A 114 -7.48 -12.96 -19.98
N ASN A 115 -8.65 -13.13 -20.61
CA ASN A 115 -9.92 -13.18 -19.89
C ASN A 115 -9.96 -14.39 -18.92
N ASP A 116 -9.49 -15.54 -19.38
CA ASP A 116 -9.49 -16.79 -18.61
C ASP A 116 -8.53 -16.73 -17.41
N GLU A 117 -7.34 -16.13 -17.58
CA GLU A 117 -6.39 -15.91 -16.48
C GLU A 117 -6.96 -14.92 -15.45
N ILE A 118 -7.68 -13.88 -15.88
CA ILE A 118 -8.39 -12.95 -14.99
C ILE A 118 -9.49 -13.68 -14.21
N TYR A 119 -10.26 -14.54 -14.87
CA TYR A 119 -11.32 -15.33 -14.24
C TYR A 119 -10.74 -16.34 -13.24
N HIS A 120 -9.71 -17.10 -13.61
CA HIS A 120 -9.05 -18.09 -12.77
C HIS A 120 -8.46 -17.44 -11.49
N LEU A 121 -7.68 -16.37 -11.64
CA LEU A 121 -7.13 -15.66 -10.48
C LEU A 121 -8.23 -15.04 -9.61
N ALA A 122 -9.27 -14.45 -10.21
CA ALA A 122 -10.40 -13.90 -9.46
C ALA A 122 -11.19 -14.98 -8.70
N LYS A 123 -11.38 -16.18 -9.28
CA LYS A 123 -12.02 -17.34 -8.64
C LYS A 123 -11.29 -17.72 -7.35
N ILE A 124 -9.96 -17.91 -7.41
CA ILE A 124 -9.12 -18.20 -6.22
C ILE A 124 -9.31 -17.11 -5.15
N PHE A 125 -9.17 -15.84 -5.52
CA PHE A 125 -9.35 -14.73 -4.57
C PHE A 125 -10.76 -14.69 -3.94
N VAL A 126 -11.81 -14.98 -4.70
CA VAL A 126 -13.20 -15.00 -4.22
C VAL A 126 -13.43 -16.20 -3.29
N GLN A 127 -12.94 -17.39 -3.62
CA GLN A 127 -13.01 -18.58 -2.76
C GLN A 127 -12.30 -18.36 -1.41
N GLN A 128 -11.15 -17.66 -1.43
CA GLN A 128 -10.44 -17.25 -0.21
C GLN A 128 -11.10 -16.05 0.51
N GLY A 129 -12.23 -15.55 -0.01
CA GLY A 129 -13.14 -14.63 0.67
C GLY A 129 -13.11 -13.16 0.22
N VAL A 130 -12.56 -12.85 -0.97
CA VAL A 130 -12.79 -11.54 -1.62
C VAL A 130 -14.27 -11.40 -1.98
N LYS A 131 -14.94 -10.44 -1.35
CA LYS A 131 -16.37 -10.13 -1.58
C LYS A 131 -16.58 -9.05 -2.63
N LYS A 132 -15.51 -8.35 -3.05
CA LYS A 132 -15.60 -7.19 -3.95
C LYS A 132 -14.44 -7.12 -4.93
N ILE A 133 -14.77 -6.94 -6.21
CA ILE A 133 -13.81 -6.69 -7.29
C ILE A 133 -14.01 -5.26 -7.82
N ARG A 134 -12.89 -4.55 -8.09
CA ARG A 134 -12.89 -3.28 -8.82
C ARG A 134 -11.97 -3.36 -10.03
N LEU A 135 -12.56 -3.24 -11.21
CA LEU A 135 -11.89 -3.20 -12.49
C LEU A 135 -11.29 -1.81 -12.71
N THR A 136 -10.01 -1.76 -13.05
CA THR A 136 -9.22 -0.54 -13.28
C THR A 136 -8.31 -0.75 -14.49
N GLY A 137 -7.40 0.19 -14.78
CA GLY A 137 -6.37 0.03 -15.81
C GLY A 137 -5.47 1.26 -15.85
N GLY A 138 -5.03 1.63 -17.05
CA GLY A 138 -5.08 3.03 -17.47
C GLY A 138 -6.55 3.46 -17.56
N GLU A 139 -7.25 3.06 -18.63
CA GLU A 139 -8.70 3.16 -18.75
C GLU A 139 -9.31 1.78 -19.11
N PRO A 140 -10.08 1.12 -18.22
CA PRO A 140 -10.62 -0.21 -18.50
C PRO A 140 -11.58 -0.25 -19.69
N THR A 141 -12.31 0.84 -20.00
CA THR A 141 -13.23 0.88 -21.15
C THR A 141 -12.54 0.95 -22.52
N VAL A 142 -11.21 0.98 -22.57
CA VAL A 142 -10.41 0.77 -23.79
C VAL A 142 -10.26 -0.71 -24.15
N ARG A 143 -10.47 -1.64 -23.20
CA ARG A 143 -10.43 -3.09 -23.45
C ARG A 143 -11.73 -3.55 -24.15
N LYS A 144 -11.62 -4.27 -25.27
CA LYS A 144 -12.77 -4.61 -26.13
C LYS A 144 -13.74 -5.61 -25.47
N ASP A 145 -13.18 -6.54 -24.71
CA ASP A 145 -13.79 -7.64 -23.97
C ASP A 145 -14.33 -7.22 -22.57
N ILE A 146 -14.38 -5.92 -22.24
CA ILE A 146 -14.79 -5.44 -20.91
C ILE A 146 -16.17 -5.96 -20.46
N VAL A 147 -17.13 -6.09 -21.38
CA VAL A 147 -18.48 -6.62 -21.08
C VAL A 147 -18.44 -8.12 -20.78
N GLU A 148 -17.62 -8.87 -21.52
CA GLU A 148 -17.41 -10.31 -21.36
C GLU A 148 -16.69 -10.61 -20.04
N ILE A 149 -15.65 -9.84 -19.69
CA ILE A 149 -14.96 -9.92 -18.40
C ILE A 149 -15.93 -9.69 -17.24
N ILE A 150 -16.80 -8.68 -17.33
CA ILE A 150 -17.81 -8.41 -16.30
C ILE A 150 -18.79 -9.59 -16.18
N SER A 151 -19.27 -10.12 -17.32
CA SER A 151 -20.21 -11.26 -17.34
C SER A 151 -19.57 -12.54 -16.79
N ASN A 152 -18.32 -12.85 -17.15
CA ASN A 152 -17.58 -13.98 -16.60
C ASN A 152 -17.33 -13.82 -15.10
N LEU A 153 -16.84 -12.65 -14.65
CA LEU A 153 -16.63 -12.40 -13.23
C LEU A 153 -17.95 -12.42 -12.43
N LYS A 154 -19.11 -12.10 -13.03
CA LYS A 154 -20.41 -12.16 -12.34
C LYS A 154 -20.79 -13.58 -11.92
N LYS A 155 -20.33 -14.59 -12.67
CA LYS A 155 -20.47 -16.01 -12.31
C LYS A 155 -19.80 -16.34 -10.98
N LEU A 156 -18.81 -15.57 -10.52
CA LEU A 156 -18.19 -15.80 -9.19
C LEU A 156 -19.12 -15.46 -8.00
N SER A 157 -20.36 -15.02 -8.23
CA SER A 157 -21.34 -14.78 -7.15
C SER A 157 -21.76 -16.06 -6.42
N GLU A 158 -21.84 -17.20 -7.11
CA GLU A 158 -22.02 -18.55 -6.52
C GLU A 158 -20.81 -19.01 -5.68
N HIS A 159 -19.64 -18.35 -5.82
CA HIS A 159 -18.48 -18.51 -4.94
C HIS A 159 -18.38 -17.40 -3.86
N GLY A 160 -19.37 -16.50 -3.77
CA GLY A 160 -19.46 -15.47 -2.72
C GLY A 160 -19.05 -14.04 -3.13
N LEU A 161 -18.82 -13.78 -4.42
CA LEU A 161 -18.59 -12.41 -4.91
C LEU A 161 -19.87 -11.56 -4.81
N GLN A 162 -19.84 -10.49 -4.01
CA GLN A 162 -21.00 -9.65 -3.72
C GLN A 162 -21.09 -8.38 -4.58
N GLN A 163 -19.96 -7.88 -5.11
CA GLN A 163 -19.95 -6.63 -5.87
C GLN A 163 -18.82 -6.57 -6.91
N ILE A 164 -19.19 -6.39 -8.18
CA ILE A 164 -18.29 -5.93 -9.25
C ILE A 164 -18.47 -4.42 -9.42
N GLY A 165 -17.38 -3.70 -9.66
CA GLY A 165 -17.49 -2.34 -10.15
C GLY A 165 -16.29 -1.90 -10.97
N ILE A 166 -16.36 -0.71 -11.53
CA ILE A 166 -15.34 -0.14 -12.43
C ILE A 166 -14.86 1.23 -11.94
N THR A 167 -13.61 1.57 -12.19
CA THR A 167 -13.11 2.96 -12.12
C THR A 167 -12.73 3.40 -13.53
N THR A 168 -13.32 4.49 -14.01
CA THR A 168 -13.19 4.98 -15.40
C THR A 168 -13.15 6.51 -15.44
N ASN A 169 -12.58 7.10 -16.49
CA ASN A 169 -12.71 8.53 -16.80
C ASN A 169 -14.06 8.93 -17.43
N GLY A 170 -14.97 7.96 -17.62
CA GLY A 170 -16.34 8.20 -18.04
C GLY A 170 -16.58 8.39 -19.54
N LEU A 171 -15.54 8.68 -20.33
CA LEU A 171 -15.66 9.07 -21.75
C LEU A 171 -16.41 8.07 -22.65
N MET A 172 -16.45 6.78 -22.28
CA MET A 172 -17.10 5.70 -23.02
C MET A 172 -18.40 5.20 -22.38
N LEU A 173 -18.82 5.74 -21.22
CA LEU A 173 -19.98 5.23 -20.48
C LEU A 173 -21.28 5.35 -21.27
N THR A 174 -21.49 6.44 -22.02
CA THR A 174 -22.68 6.64 -22.86
C THR A 174 -22.88 5.53 -23.91
N ARG A 175 -21.79 4.84 -24.31
CA ARG A 175 -21.84 3.69 -25.24
C ARG A 175 -21.83 2.34 -24.53
N LEU A 176 -21.07 2.20 -23.44
CA LEU A 176 -20.77 0.90 -22.83
C LEU A 176 -21.54 0.61 -21.53
N LEU A 177 -22.16 1.60 -20.89
CA LEU A 177 -22.75 1.38 -19.57
C LEU A 177 -23.98 0.46 -19.60
N VAL A 178 -24.86 0.60 -20.60
CA VAL A 178 -26.03 -0.30 -20.74
C VAL A 178 -25.63 -1.78 -20.89
N PRO A 179 -24.70 -2.19 -21.78
CA PRO A 179 -24.26 -3.59 -21.84
C PRO A 179 -23.46 -4.02 -20.59
N MET A 180 -22.64 -3.15 -19.98
CA MET A 180 -21.96 -3.50 -18.71
C MET A 180 -22.94 -3.70 -17.55
N HIS A 181 -24.01 -2.90 -17.47
CA HIS A 181 -25.09 -3.06 -16.49
C HIS A 181 -25.80 -4.41 -16.67
N ARG A 182 -26.17 -4.76 -17.91
CA ARG A 182 -26.75 -6.08 -18.26
C ARG A 182 -25.81 -7.26 -17.96
N ALA A 183 -24.50 -7.05 -18.04
CA ALA A 183 -23.50 -8.05 -17.65
C ALA A 183 -23.30 -8.19 -16.12
N GLY A 184 -23.97 -7.36 -15.29
CA GLY A 184 -23.92 -7.44 -13.84
C GLY A 184 -22.93 -6.51 -13.15
N LEU A 185 -22.56 -5.39 -13.77
CA LEU A 185 -21.77 -4.32 -13.14
C LEU A 185 -22.59 -3.63 -12.02
N ASP A 186 -22.15 -3.72 -10.76
CA ASP A 186 -22.94 -3.23 -9.61
C ASP A 186 -22.56 -1.80 -9.15
N ALA A 187 -21.34 -1.32 -9.44
CA ALA A 187 -20.86 -0.03 -8.91
C ALA A 187 -19.89 0.71 -9.84
N ILE A 188 -20.01 2.03 -9.90
CA ILE A 188 -19.22 2.88 -10.80
C ILE A 188 -18.48 3.96 -10.01
N ASN A 189 -17.16 4.03 -10.20
CA ASN A 189 -16.32 5.16 -9.85
C ASN A 189 -15.96 5.91 -11.13
N ILE A 190 -16.18 7.22 -11.16
CA ILE A 190 -15.88 8.08 -12.31
C ILE A 190 -14.82 9.10 -11.88
N SER A 191 -13.74 9.28 -12.65
CA SER A 191 -12.72 10.30 -12.38
C SER A 191 -13.05 11.59 -13.14
N LEU A 192 -13.20 12.69 -12.42
CA LEU A 192 -13.50 14.01 -12.96
C LEU A 192 -12.92 15.07 -12.01
N ASP A 193 -11.83 15.71 -12.43
CA ASP A 193 -11.06 16.62 -11.57
C ASP A 193 -11.44 18.10 -11.72
N THR A 194 -12.38 18.44 -12.60
CA THR A 194 -12.86 19.82 -12.81
C THR A 194 -14.20 19.83 -13.54
N LEU A 195 -15.01 20.85 -13.29
CA LEU A 195 -16.29 21.12 -13.95
C LEU A 195 -16.15 22.17 -15.08
N ILE A 196 -14.92 22.65 -15.35
CA ILE A 196 -14.61 23.67 -16.35
C ILE A 196 -13.93 23.02 -17.56
N ALA A 197 -14.58 23.04 -18.73
CA ALA A 197 -14.13 22.31 -19.92
C ALA A 197 -12.68 22.64 -20.36
N ALA A 198 -12.29 23.91 -20.29
CA ALA A 198 -10.93 24.34 -20.62
C ALA A 198 -9.87 23.79 -19.63
N LYS A 199 -10.21 23.68 -18.33
CA LYS A 199 -9.36 23.03 -17.34
C LYS A 199 -9.33 21.52 -17.56
N TYR A 200 -10.45 20.89 -17.93
CA TYR A 200 -10.51 19.45 -18.25
C TYR A 200 -9.56 19.11 -19.39
N GLU A 201 -9.56 19.90 -20.47
CA GLU A 201 -8.62 19.69 -21.57
C GLU A 201 -7.16 19.93 -21.12
N LYS A 202 -6.90 20.97 -20.33
CA LYS A 202 -5.56 21.26 -19.79
C LYS A 202 -5.00 20.14 -18.91
N ILE A 203 -5.81 19.55 -18.02
CA ILE A 203 -5.35 18.49 -17.11
C ILE A 203 -5.28 17.11 -17.78
N THR A 204 -6.26 16.76 -18.63
CA THR A 204 -6.33 15.42 -19.25
C THR A 204 -5.60 15.32 -20.60
N ARG A 205 -5.21 16.48 -21.17
CA ARG A 205 -4.67 16.67 -22.54
C ARG A 205 -5.61 16.22 -23.67
N ARG A 206 -6.94 16.16 -23.42
CA ARG A 206 -7.99 15.75 -24.39
C ARG A 206 -9.35 16.42 -24.09
N LYS A 207 -10.20 16.56 -25.12
CA LYS A 207 -11.60 17.04 -24.97
C LYS A 207 -12.57 15.92 -24.59
N GLY A 208 -13.68 16.27 -23.92
CA GLY A 208 -14.80 15.37 -23.66
C GLY A 208 -15.41 15.39 -22.26
N MET A 209 -15.25 16.47 -21.49
CA MET A 209 -15.86 16.62 -20.17
C MET A 209 -17.37 16.39 -20.22
N GLU A 210 -18.00 16.83 -21.30
CA GLU A 210 -19.42 16.72 -21.62
C GLU A 210 -19.86 15.24 -21.72
N ARG A 211 -18.98 14.39 -22.26
CA ARG A 211 -19.21 12.93 -22.36
C ARG A 211 -19.04 12.24 -21.01
N ALA A 212 -18.13 12.71 -20.16
CA ALA A 212 -17.99 12.22 -18.79
C ALA A 212 -19.22 12.60 -17.95
N ILE A 213 -19.72 13.84 -18.06
CA ILE A 213 -20.95 14.31 -17.40
C ILE A 213 -22.18 13.53 -17.90
N ALA A 214 -22.35 13.36 -19.21
CA ALA A 214 -23.42 12.52 -19.76
C ALA A 214 -23.31 11.04 -19.32
N GLY A 215 -22.08 10.54 -19.08
CA GLY A 215 -21.84 9.23 -18.49
C GLY A 215 -22.22 9.12 -17.00
N ILE A 216 -22.06 10.20 -16.23
CA ILE A 216 -22.55 10.31 -14.84
C ILE A 216 -24.08 10.33 -14.82
N ASP A 217 -24.70 11.11 -15.71
CA ASP A 217 -26.16 11.26 -15.73
C ASP A 217 -26.86 9.98 -16.25
N LEU A 218 -26.29 9.29 -17.24
CA LEU A 218 -26.74 7.95 -17.64
C LEU A 218 -26.61 6.93 -16.50
N ALA A 219 -25.57 7.04 -15.67
CA ALA A 219 -25.44 6.17 -14.49
C ALA A 219 -26.55 6.41 -13.47
N VAL A 220 -26.89 7.67 -13.19
CA VAL A 220 -28.04 8.02 -12.33
C VAL A 220 -29.36 7.52 -12.92
N GLN A 221 -29.58 7.68 -14.23
CA GLN A 221 -30.77 7.19 -14.93
C GLN A 221 -30.92 5.65 -14.87
N LEU A 222 -29.80 4.92 -14.89
CA LEU A 222 -29.76 3.46 -14.72
C LEU A 222 -29.78 3.00 -13.24
N GLY A 223 -30.14 3.90 -12.31
CA GLY A 223 -30.32 3.60 -10.88
C GLY A 223 -29.02 3.46 -10.06
N TYR A 224 -27.85 3.73 -10.65
CA TYR A 224 -26.61 3.77 -9.88
C TYR A 224 -26.56 5.02 -8.99
N LYS A 225 -25.82 4.91 -7.88
CA LYS A 225 -25.28 6.05 -7.13
C LYS A 225 -23.80 6.21 -7.48
N PRO A 226 -23.45 6.89 -8.61
CA PRO A 226 -22.08 6.93 -9.09
C PRO A 226 -21.17 7.72 -8.15
N LYS A 227 -19.92 7.28 -8.06
CA LYS A 227 -18.92 7.85 -7.16
C LYS A 227 -17.94 8.69 -7.97
N VAL A 228 -18.15 10.00 -8.04
CA VAL A 228 -17.27 10.94 -8.76
C VAL A 228 -16.04 11.20 -7.89
N ASN A 229 -14.84 11.06 -8.44
CA ASN A 229 -13.58 11.18 -7.70
C ASN A 229 -12.78 12.33 -8.33
N CYS A 230 -12.39 13.30 -7.51
CA CYS A 230 -11.66 14.51 -7.91
C CYS A 230 -10.38 14.59 -7.07
N VAL A 231 -9.22 14.62 -7.72
CA VAL A 231 -7.93 14.86 -7.06
C VAL A 231 -7.76 16.37 -6.90
N VAL A 232 -7.75 16.86 -5.66
CA VAL A 232 -7.70 18.30 -5.38
C VAL A 232 -6.26 18.79 -5.34
N MET A 233 -5.96 19.78 -6.16
CA MET A 233 -4.65 20.40 -6.37
C MET A 233 -4.76 21.92 -6.21
N LYS A 234 -3.91 22.47 -5.34
CA LYS A 234 -3.86 23.89 -5.01
C LYS A 234 -3.49 24.74 -6.22
N GLY A 235 -4.19 25.86 -6.41
CA GLY A 235 -4.03 26.75 -7.57
C GLY A 235 -4.47 26.12 -8.91
N PHE A 236 -5.33 25.10 -8.89
CA PHE A 236 -5.83 24.47 -10.12
C PHE A 236 -7.34 24.18 -10.09
N ASN A 237 -7.84 23.41 -9.12
CA ASN A 237 -9.25 23.02 -8.98
C ASN A 237 -9.76 23.12 -7.53
N ASP A 238 -8.91 23.57 -6.61
CA ASP A 238 -9.26 23.96 -5.25
C ASP A 238 -10.35 25.04 -5.20
N ASN A 239 -10.41 25.93 -6.19
CA ASN A 239 -11.50 26.90 -6.31
C ASN A 239 -12.87 26.29 -6.71
N GLU A 240 -12.93 25.03 -7.15
CA GLU A 240 -14.15 24.34 -7.62
C GLU A 240 -14.73 23.38 -6.58
N ILE A 241 -14.09 23.20 -5.41
CA ILE A 241 -14.52 22.28 -4.35
C ILE A 241 -16.01 22.49 -4.02
N CYS A 242 -16.42 23.74 -3.84
CA CYS A 242 -17.79 24.09 -3.49
C CYS A 242 -18.81 23.89 -4.61
N ASP A 243 -18.39 23.77 -5.86
CA ASP A 243 -19.26 23.53 -7.02
C ASP A 243 -19.39 22.02 -7.28
N PHE A 244 -18.34 21.26 -6.94
CA PHE A 244 -18.40 19.81 -6.78
C PHE A 244 -19.33 19.38 -5.62
N VAL A 245 -19.43 20.14 -4.53
CA VAL A 245 -20.48 19.91 -3.50
C VAL A 245 -21.87 20.23 -4.06
N GLU A 246 -22.03 21.38 -4.73
CA GLU A 246 -23.29 21.81 -5.35
C GLU A 246 -23.85 20.78 -6.35
N MET A 247 -22.97 20.10 -7.10
CA MET A 247 -23.33 18.98 -8.00
C MET A 247 -24.14 17.86 -7.33
N THR A 248 -24.02 17.69 -6.01
CA THR A 248 -24.73 16.65 -5.24
C THR A 248 -26.13 17.08 -4.76
N ARG A 249 -26.55 18.34 -4.97
CA ARG A 249 -27.84 18.86 -4.48
C ARG A 249 -29.04 18.08 -5.01
N HIS A 250 -29.11 17.87 -6.31
CA HIS A 250 -30.27 17.26 -6.99
C HIS A 250 -30.01 15.87 -7.60
N LYS A 251 -28.78 15.33 -7.46
CA LYS A 251 -28.38 14.05 -8.06
C LYS A 251 -27.81 13.13 -6.96
N PRO A 252 -28.16 11.83 -6.92
CA PRO A 252 -27.71 10.88 -5.88
C PRO A 252 -26.26 10.41 -6.12
N ILE A 253 -25.34 11.36 -6.12
CA ILE A 253 -23.92 11.21 -6.45
C ILE A 253 -23.10 11.32 -5.16
N ASP A 254 -22.05 10.50 -5.05
CA ASP A 254 -21.09 10.51 -3.95
C ASP A 254 -19.77 11.10 -4.48
N VAL A 255 -19.58 12.40 -4.25
CA VAL A 255 -18.43 13.19 -4.72
C VAL A 255 -17.27 13.07 -3.74
N ARG A 256 -16.13 12.62 -4.24
CA ARG A 256 -14.98 12.17 -3.45
C ARG A 256 -13.76 13.00 -3.73
N PHE A 257 -13.46 13.92 -2.83
CA PHE A 257 -12.20 14.66 -2.85
C PHE A 257 -11.06 13.75 -2.37
N ILE A 258 -9.98 13.71 -3.15
CA ILE A 258 -8.78 12.95 -2.86
C ILE A 258 -7.63 13.94 -2.69
N GLU A 259 -6.92 13.85 -1.56
CA GLU A 259 -5.69 14.61 -1.37
C GLU A 259 -4.69 14.24 -2.48
N TYR A 260 -4.12 15.25 -3.16
CA TYR A 260 -3.00 15.04 -4.08
C TYR A 260 -1.90 14.21 -3.39
N MET A 261 -1.32 13.25 -4.11
CA MET A 261 -0.38 12.28 -3.54
C MET A 261 0.77 11.97 -4.51
N PRO A 262 1.97 11.61 -4.01
CA PRO A 262 3.12 11.29 -4.84
C PRO A 262 2.89 10.00 -5.64
N PHE A 263 3.19 10.07 -6.94
CA PHE A 263 3.28 8.93 -7.86
C PHE A 263 4.55 9.05 -8.70
N SER A 264 5.12 7.94 -9.15
CA SER A 264 6.29 7.93 -10.04
C SER A 264 6.08 8.65 -11.37
N GLY A 265 4.82 8.90 -11.76
CA GLY A 265 4.45 9.67 -12.95
C GLY A 265 4.12 11.15 -12.70
N ASN A 266 4.30 11.69 -11.49
CA ASN A 266 4.06 13.11 -11.21
C ASN A 266 5.27 13.84 -10.60
N LYS A 267 5.37 15.14 -10.88
CA LYS A 267 6.21 16.04 -10.10
C LYS A 267 5.47 16.32 -8.80
N TRP A 268 5.80 15.54 -7.78
CA TRP A 268 5.26 15.74 -6.43
C TRP A 268 5.82 17.05 -5.86
N GLU A 269 4.92 17.93 -5.45
CA GLU A 269 5.19 19.22 -4.84
C GLU A 269 4.19 19.35 -3.69
N THR A 270 4.69 19.46 -2.45
CA THR A 270 3.86 19.48 -1.23
C THR A 270 2.91 20.68 -1.23
N GLU A 271 3.35 21.77 -1.85
CA GLU A 271 2.69 23.05 -2.03
C GLU A 271 1.39 22.93 -2.85
N LYS A 272 1.27 21.88 -3.68
CA LYS A 272 0.09 21.57 -4.48
C LYS A 272 -0.95 20.72 -3.73
N MET A 273 -0.62 20.20 -2.55
CA MET A 273 -1.59 19.49 -1.71
C MET A 273 -2.55 20.48 -1.03
N VAL A 274 -3.84 20.13 -1.02
CA VAL A 274 -4.85 20.75 -0.15
C VAL A 274 -5.24 19.70 0.88
N SER A 275 -5.20 20.02 2.18
CA SER A 275 -5.48 19.02 3.21
C SER A 275 -6.97 18.77 3.38
N TYR A 276 -7.32 17.61 3.95
CA TYR A 276 -8.65 17.33 4.50
C TYR A 276 -9.27 18.51 5.26
N ARG A 277 -8.48 19.18 6.11
CA ARG A 277 -8.97 20.24 6.99
C ARG A 277 -9.22 21.53 6.22
N ASP A 278 -8.38 21.86 5.24
CA ASP A 278 -8.58 23.01 4.35
C ASP A 278 -9.83 22.80 3.49
N MET A 279 -9.96 21.64 2.84
CA MET A 279 -11.14 21.30 2.02
C MET A 279 -12.43 21.34 2.85
N LEU A 280 -12.41 20.78 4.07
CA LEU A 280 -13.55 20.82 4.99
C LEU A 280 -13.91 22.26 5.41
N SER A 281 -12.92 23.11 5.64
CA SER A 281 -13.13 24.52 6.03
C SER A 281 -13.70 25.34 4.87
N ILE A 282 -13.18 25.15 3.65
CA ILE A 282 -13.69 25.78 2.41
C ILE A 282 -15.18 25.45 2.22
N ILE A 283 -15.58 24.20 2.46
CA ILE A 283 -16.98 23.77 2.32
C ILE A 283 -17.84 24.34 3.44
N LYS A 284 -17.41 24.27 4.70
CA LYS A 284 -18.17 24.83 5.84
C LYS A 284 -18.39 26.34 5.74
N ASN A 285 -17.46 27.08 5.13
CA ASN A 285 -17.62 28.52 4.88
C ASN A 285 -18.67 28.88 3.81
N LYS A 286 -19.22 27.92 3.06
CA LYS A 286 -20.32 28.11 2.08
C LYS A 286 -21.60 27.33 2.46
N PHE A 287 -21.45 26.28 3.27
CA PHE A 287 -22.54 25.38 3.65
C PHE A 287 -22.51 25.15 5.17
N ASP A 288 -23.12 26.06 5.94
CA ASP A 288 -23.06 26.10 7.41
C ASP A 288 -23.43 24.76 8.07
N ASN A 289 -24.43 24.09 7.51
CA ASN A 289 -24.96 22.80 7.99
C ASN A 289 -24.24 21.57 7.43
N PHE A 290 -22.99 21.68 6.96
CA PHE A 290 -22.24 20.51 6.47
C PHE A 290 -21.84 19.58 7.63
N VAL A 291 -22.48 18.41 7.69
CA VAL A 291 -22.38 17.41 8.78
C VAL A 291 -21.66 16.14 8.34
N ASP A 292 -21.00 15.46 9.26
CA ASP A 292 -20.38 14.16 9.03
C ASP A 292 -21.43 13.04 9.01
N LEU A 293 -21.08 11.92 8.37
CA LEU A 293 -21.92 10.73 8.28
C LEU A 293 -21.18 9.50 8.84
N PRO A 294 -21.91 8.50 9.38
CA PRO A 294 -21.31 7.24 9.84
C PRO A 294 -20.51 6.53 8.74
N ASN A 295 -19.31 6.06 9.10
CA ASN A 295 -18.39 5.38 8.18
C ASN A 295 -18.28 3.90 8.56
N ALA A 296 -18.23 2.99 7.57
CA ALA A 296 -18.00 1.58 7.86
C ALA A 296 -16.52 1.34 8.25
N PRO A 297 -16.18 0.26 9.01
CA PRO A 297 -14.83 0.07 9.55
C PRO A 297 -13.68 0.09 8.51
N ASN A 298 -13.96 -0.32 7.28
CA ASN A 298 -12.99 -0.38 6.17
C ASN A 298 -13.20 0.74 5.12
N ASP A 299 -14.02 1.75 5.39
CA ASP A 299 -14.24 2.84 4.45
C ASP A 299 -12.98 3.70 4.27
N THR A 300 -12.76 4.09 3.01
CA THR A 300 -11.56 4.85 2.58
C THR A 300 -11.80 6.36 2.60
N SER A 301 -13.05 6.76 2.67
CA SER A 301 -13.51 8.13 2.57
C SER A 301 -14.32 8.48 3.80
N LYS A 302 -13.96 9.55 4.49
CA LYS A 302 -14.83 10.12 5.54
C LYS A 302 -16.05 10.75 4.86
N ALA A 303 -17.23 10.18 5.07
CA ALA A 303 -18.48 10.66 4.49
C ALA A 303 -19.03 11.87 5.24
N TRP A 304 -19.60 12.81 4.48
CA TRP A 304 -20.24 14.05 4.94
C TRP A 304 -21.42 14.38 4.01
N ALA A 305 -22.36 15.22 4.43
CA ALA A 305 -23.43 15.72 3.57
C ALA A 305 -23.89 17.14 3.96
N VAL A 306 -24.53 17.83 3.02
CA VAL A 306 -25.36 19.00 3.30
C VAL A 306 -26.80 18.51 3.44
N PRO A 307 -27.50 18.77 4.56
CA PRO A 307 -28.89 18.37 4.75
C PRO A 307 -29.80 18.84 3.60
N GLY A 308 -30.69 17.96 3.14
CA GLY A 308 -31.57 18.20 2.00
C GLY A 308 -30.96 17.97 0.62
N PHE A 309 -29.65 17.69 0.51
CA PHE A 309 -29.04 17.29 -0.76
C PHE A 309 -29.29 15.79 -1.04
N ALA A 310 -29.47 15.44 -2.32
CA ALA A 310 -29.74 14.06 -2.74
C ALA A 310 -28.50 13.14 -2.74
N GLY A 311 -27.31 13.73 -2.85
CA GLY A 311 -26.02 13.05 -2.82
C GLY A 311 -25.23 13.29 -1.52
N GLN A 312 -23.95 12.95 -1.55
CA GLN A 312 -23.04 13.09 -0.40
C GLN A 312 -21.61 13.44 -0.84
N VAL A 313 -20.80 13.87 0.11
CA VAL A 313 -19.38 14.18 -0.07
C VAL A 313 -18.53 13.14 0.68
N GLY A 314 -17.33 12.85 0.18
CA GLY A 314 -16.37 11.96 0.83
C GLY A 314 -14.94 12.48 0.74
N PHE A 315 -14.18 12.44 1.83
CA PHE A 315 -12.77 12.85 1.84
C PHE A 315 -11.85 11.65 1.96
N ILE A 316 -11.04 11.39 0.93
CA ILE A 316 -9.99 10.36 0.93
C ILE A 316 -8.68 11.00 1.41
N THR A 317 -8.42 10.82 2.70
CA THR A 317 -7.30 11.40 3.45
C THR A 317 -6.00 10.62 3.22
N SER A 318 -5.56 10.58 1.96
CA SER A 318 -4.40 9.81 1.50
C SER A 318 -3.11 10.15 2.23
N MET A 319 -2.91 11.42 2.59
CA MET A 319 -1.64 11.98 3.05
C MET A 319 -1.69 12.47 4.50
N THR A 320 -2.79 13.06 4.96
CA THR A 320 -2.81 13.69 6.30
C THR A 320 -3.29 12.76 7.41
N GLU A 321 -4.27 11.90 7.15
CA GLU A 321 -4.91 11.05 8.16
C GLU A 321 -5.18 9.65 7.57
N HIS A 322 -4.12 8.84 7.42
CA HIS A 322 -4.14 7.59 6.65
C HIS A 322 -5.09 6.50 7.20
N PHE A 323 -5.98 5.99 6.35
CA PHE A 323 -6.85 4.80 6.58
C PHE A 323 -6.11 3.44 6.57
N CYS A 324 -4.80 3.40 6.84
CA CYS A 324 -4.01 2.16 6.71
C CYS A 324 -4.43 1.05 7.68
N GLY A 325 -4.91 1.39 8.88
CA GLY A 325 -5.30 0.43 9.93
C GLY A 325 -6.36 -0.58 9.49
N SER A 326 -7.30 -0.18 8.63
CA SER A 326 -8.41 -1.01 8.14
C SER A 326 -8.33 -1.33 6.63
N CYS A 327 -7.12 -1.26 6.04
CA CYS A 327 -6.93 -1.40 4.60
C CYS A 327 -7.08 -2.85 4.08
N ASN A 328 -8.33 -3.26 3.83
CA ASN A 328 -8.75 -4.58 3.33
C ASN A 328 -8.43 -4.88 1.85
N ARG A 329 -7.47 -4.16 1.24
CA ARG A 329 -7.28 -4.14 -0.22
C ARG A 329 -6.02 -4.84 -0.73
N LEU A 330 -6.19 -5.48 -1.89
CA LEU A 330 -5.14 -6.04 -2.75
C LEU A 330 -5.30 -5.55 -4.20
N ARG A 331 -4.25 -5.62 -5.02
CA ARG A 331 -4.27 -5.26 -6.45
C ARG A 331 -3.52 -6.27 -7.30
N ILE A 332 -4.10 -6.66 -8.44
CA ILE A 332 -3.40 -7.31 -9.55
C ILE A 332 -3.16 -6.26 -10.65
N THR A 333 -1.97 -6.24 -11.24
CA THR A 333 -1.60 -5.40 -12.40
C THR A 333 -1.95 -6.06 -13.74
N ALA A 334 -1.80 -5.37 -14.88
CA ALA A 334 -2.28 -5.87 -16.17
C ALA A 334 -1.42 -7.01 -16.75
N ASP A 335 -0.16 -7.03 -16.35
CA ASP A 335 0.84 -8.07 -16.54
C ASP A 335 0.75 -9.20 -15.47
N GLY A 336 -0.16 -9.08 -14.49
CA GLY A 336 -0.46 -10.15 -13.53
C GLY A 336 0.40 -10.19 -12.26
N ASN A 337 1.09 -9.10 -11.92
CA ASN A 337 1.78 -8.96 -10.64
C ASN A 337 0.83 -8.57 -9.49
N LEU A 338 0.97 -9.25 -8.35
CA LEU A 338 0.24 -8.99 -7.10
C LEU A 338 0.92 -7.89 -6.28
N LYS A 339 0.22 -6.77 -6.08
CA LYS A 339 0.59 -5.66 -5.19
C LYS A 339 -0.29 -5.65 -3.95
N VAL A 340 0.33 -5.87 -2.79
CA VAL A 340 -0.34 -5.83 -1.48
C VAL A 340 -0.48 -4.41 -0.90
N CYS A 341 0.23 -3.44 -1.48
CA CYS A 341 0.13 -2.01 -1.17
C CYS A 341 0.31 -1.19 -2.46
N LEU A 342 -0.32 -0.02 -2.55
CA LEU A 342 -0.19 0.88 -3.71
C LEU A 342 1.24 1.45 -3.86
N PHE A 343 1.94 1.62 -2.74
CA PHE A 343 3.32 2.14 -2.65
C PHE A 343 4.32 1.03 -2.27
N GLY A 344 4.01 -0.23 -2.57
CA GLY A 344 4.91 -1.36 -2.31
C GLY A 344 5.71 -1.70 -3.57
N ASN A 345 7.04 -1.64 -3.47
CA ASN A 345 7.95 -2.10 -4.54
C ASN A 345 8.04 -3.63 -4.62
N THR A 346 7.51 -4.36 -3.63
CA THR A 346 7.48 -5.82 -3.61
C THR A 346 6.28 -6.32 -4.40
N GLU A 347 6.57 -7.03 -5.49
CA GLU A 347 5.60 -7.62 -6.41
C GLU A 347 5.78 -9.14 -6.46
N VAL A 348 4.78 -9.85 -6.95
CA VAL A 348 4.83 -11.31 -7.17
C VAL A 348 4.01 -11.65 -8.42
N SER A 349 4.63 -12.26 -9.43
CA SER A 349 3.95 -12.58 -10.69
C SER A 349 3.05 -13.81 -10.52
N LEU A 350 1.74 -13.58 -10.47
CA LEU A 350 0.75 -14.67 -10.49
C LEU A 350 0.56 -15.21 -11.91
N ARG A 351 0.78 -14.38 -12.95
CA ARG A 351 0.78 -14.79 -14.36
C ARG A 351 1.79 -15.90 -14.61
N ASP A 352 3.04 -15.69 -14.20
CA ASP A 352 4.12 -16.63 -14.54
C ASP A 352 4.03 -17.92 -13.72
N ALA A 353 3.54 -17.85 -12.48
CA ALA A 353 3.17 -19.04 -11.71
C ALA A 353 2.05 -19.84 -12.42
N LEU A 354 0.93 -19.18 -12.78
CA LEU A 354 -0.20 -19.82 -13.46
C LEU A 354 0.22 -20.48 -14.79
N ARG A 355 1.07 -19.80 -15.59
CA ARG A 355 1.61 -20.33 -16.85
C ARG A 355 2.67 -21.40 -16.70
N SER A 356 3.23 -21.58 -15.50
CA SER A 356 4.13 -22.68 -15.15
C SER A 356 3.37 -23.92 -14.64
N ASN A 357 2.04 -23.98 -14.82
CA ASN A 357 1.16 -25.04 -14.31
C ASN A 357 1.24 -25.23 -12.77
N CYS A 358 1.46 -24.13 -12.05
CA CYS A 358 1.41 -24.08 -10.58
C CYS A 358 -0.01 -24.40 -10.06
N SER A 359 -0.13 -25.15 -8.96
CA SER A 359 -1.44 -25.61 -8.45
C SER A 359 -2.27 -24.47 -7.82
N GLU A 360 -3.59 -24.65 -7.68
CA GLU A 360 -4.44 -23.67 -6.95
C GLU A 360 -3.98 -23.50 -5.48
N ASP A 361 -3.41 -24.54 -4.86
CA ASP A 361 -2.85 -24.51 -3.50
C ASP A 361 -1.52 -23.74 -3.43
N ASP A 362 -0.60 -23.99 -4.37
CA ASP A 362 0.67 -23.26 -4.47
C ASP A 362 0.43 -21.77 -4.76
N LEU A 363 -0.50 -21.46 -5.67
CA LEU A 363 -0.95 -20.08 -5.94
C LEU A 363 -1.54 -19.44 -4.68
N THR A 364 -2.32 -20.20 -3.90
CA THR A 364 -2.89 -19.73 -2.63
C THR A 364 -1.80 -19.49 -1.56
N ALA A 365 -0.78 -20.35 -1.48
CA ALA A 365 0.37 -20.19 -0.60
C ALA A 365 1.22 -18.97 -1.02
N LEU A 366 1.44 -18.77 -2.31
CA LEU A 366 2.15 -17.64 -2.91
C LEU A 366 1.43 -16.31 -2.62
N ILE A 367 0.10 -16.29 -2.75
CA ILE A 367 -0.76 -15.16 -2.33
C ILE A 367 -0.61 -14.92 -0.82
N SER A 368 -0.65 -15.95 0.02
CA SER A 368 -0.49 -15.80 1.47
C SER A 368 0.88 -15.22 1.86
N ALA A 369 1.96 -15.70 1.22
CA ALA A 369 3.31 -15.20 1.42
C ALA A 369 3.50 -13.75 0.92
N ALA A 370 2.74 -13.31 -0.09
CA ALA A 370 2.66 -11.90 -0.46
C ALA A 370 1.90 -11.08 0.59
N VAL A 371 0.69 -11.52 0.98
CA VAL A 371 -0.19 -10.83 1.95
C VAL A 371 0.50 -10.61 3.29
N LYS A 372 1.18 -11.63 3.84
CA LYS A 372 1.91 -11.56 5.12
C LYS A 372 3.06 -10.52 5.11
N ARG A 373 3.59 -10.15 3.94
CA ARG A 373 4.62 -9.10 3.78
C ARG A 373 4.05 -7.67 3.69
N LYS A 374 2.72 -7.49 3.76
CA LYS A 374 2.08 -6.17 3.71
C LYS A 374 2.35 -5.34 4.97
N LYS A 375 3.14 -4.27 4.83
CA LYS A 375 3.47 -3.35 5.92
C LYS A 375 2.24 -2.72 6.60
N LYS A 376 2.37 -2.34 7.87
CA LYS A 376 1.31 -1.68 8.67
C LYS A 376 0.76 -0.43 8.00
N GLN A 377 1.64 0.43 7.50
CA GLN A 377 1.31 1.67 6.81
C GLN A 377 2.38 1.99 5.74
N HIS A 378 2.26 3.15 5.09
CA HIS A 378 3.27 3.63 4.15
C HIS A 378 4.62 3.85 4.86
N ALA A 379 5.73 3.56 4.17
CA ALA A 379 7.07 3.80 4.67
C ALA A 379 7.57 5.14 4.14
N GLY A 380 7.73 6.14 5.01
CA GLY A 380 8.23 7.47 4.67
C GLY A 380 7.14 8.53 4.51
N THR A 381 6.69 9.12 5.61
CA THR A 381 5.93 10.39 5.66
C THR A 381 6.10 11.01 7.06
N ASN A 382 7.24 11.66 7.28
CA ASN A 382 7.55 12.32 8.56
C ASN A 382 6.87 13.70 8.64
N ASN A 383 5.59 13.74 9.04
CA ASN A 383 4.94 15.00 9.40
C ASN A 383 5.21 15.35 10.87
N SER A 384 6.34 16.04 11.11
CA SER A 384 6.65 16.69 12.38
C SER A 384 5.79 17.95 12.53
N GLY A 385 4.77 17.92 13.40
CA GLY A 385 3.83 19.05 13.56
C GLY A 385 3.27 19.20 14.98
N THR A 386 3.81 20.17 15.73
CA THR A 386 3.24 20.82 16.93
C THR A 386 2.59 19.93 18.01
N SER A 387 3.35 19.70 19.08
CA SER A 387 2.86 19.34 20.42
C SER A 387 2.00 20.42 21.07
N PHE A 388 1.06 20.07 21.96
CA PHE A 388 0.82 20.82 23.22
C PHE A 388 0.03 20.01 24.27
N PHE A 389 0.10 20.47 25.53
CA PHE A 389 -0.55 19.97 26.77
C PHE A 389 -0.01 18.69 27.44
N LYS A 390 -0.37 18.54 28.72
CA LYS A 390 0.53 18.02 29.79
C LYS A 390 -0.22 17.31 30.95
N ASN A 391 0.42 16.25 31.45
CA ASN A 391 0.58 15.85 32.87
C ASN A 391 -0.56 15.25 33.73
N ILE A 392 -0.09 14.54 34.79
CA ILE A 392 -0.69 14.08 36.07
C ILE A 392 -1.67 12.83 36.04
N PRO A 393 -1.85 12.01 37.13
CA PRO A 393 -0.97 10.84 37.35
C PRO A 393 -1.51 9.53 38.06
N ILE A 394 -0.60 8.53 38.20
CA ILE A 394 -0.30 7.71 39.44
C ILE A 394 -1.14 6.47 39.85
N MET A 395 -0.48 5.62 40.66
CA MET A 395 -0.84 4.31 41.29
C MET A 395 -0.72 3.06 40.39
N ASN A 396 0.08 1.99 40.60
CA ASN A 396 0.98 1.45 41.65
C ASN A 396 0.48 0.12 42.27
N THR A 397 1.38 -0.63 42.94
CA THR A 397 1.27 -1.98 43.54
C THR A 397 1.42 -3.17 42.57
N LYS A 398 1.82 -4.38 43.03
CA LYS A 398 3.05 -4.77 43.78
C LYS A 398 3.15 -6.33 43.81
N HIS A 399 4.29 -6.85 44.26
CA HIS A 399 4.56 -8.28 44.59
C HIS A 399 4.54 -9.29 43.42
N ALA A 400 5.02 -10.53 43.58
CA ALA A 400 6.32 -10.99 44.11
C ALA A 400 6.53 -12.48 43.79
N VAL A 401 7.67 -12.79 43.17
CA VAL A 401 8.66 -13.84 43.56
C VAL A 401 8.15 -15.12 44.25
N PHE A 402 8.44 -16.28 43.64
CA PHE A 402 9.11 -17.40 44.33
C PHE A 402 9.93 -18.25 43.33
N SER A 403 10.92 -18.99 43.83
CA SER A 403 11.86 -19.80 43.03
C SER A 403 12.24 -21.09 43.76
N SER A 404 12.74 -22.08 43.04
CA SER A 404 13.50 -23.22 43.58
C SER A 404 14.60 -23.65 42.60
N ASN A 405 15.71 -24.17 43.12
CA ASN A 405 16.97 -24.41 42.39
C ASN A 405 17.29 -25.91 42.23
N LEU A 406 18.36 -26.22 41.47
CA LEU A 406 19.47 -27.19 41.72
C LEU A 406 20.08 -27.66 40.36
N PRO A 407 21.31 -28.24 40.29
CA PRO A 407 22.58 -27.54 40.51
C PRO A 407 23.63 -27.72 39.38
N PHE A 408 24.82 -27.11 39.57
CA PHE A 408 25.99 -27.06 38.66
C PHE A 408 26.97 -28.25 38.84
N PRO A 409 27.91 -28.54 37.90
CA PRO A 409 29.26 -27.90 37.94
C PRO A 409 29.93 -27.66 36.56
N GLN A 410 31.18 -27.16 36.47
CA GLN A 410 31.66 -25.77 36.70
C GLN A 410 33.19 -25.67 36.44
N MET A 411 33.64 -25.23 35.25
CA MET A 411 35.01 -24.76 34.95
C MET A 411 34.95 -23.84 33.71
N LEU A 412 35.70 -22.74 33.55
CA LEU A 412 36.54 -21.94 34.47
C LEU A 412 36.16 -20.47 34.28
N SER A 413 35.97 -19.71 35.36
CA SER A 413 35.44 -18.34 35.29
C SER A 413 36.52 -17.27 35.15
N ARG A 414 36.56 -16.57 34.00
CA ARG A 414 37.24 -15.28 33.88
C ARG A 414 36.40 -14.23 34.62
N THR A 415 37.00 -13.48 35.53
CA THR A 415 36.29 -12.66 36.55
C THR A 415 35.32 -11.64 35.93
N MET A 416 34.03 -11.98 35.90
CA MET A 416 32.95 -11.06 35.53
C MET A 416 32.58 -10.17 36.72
N SER A 417 32.47 -8.86 36.48
CA SER A 417 32.02 -7.90 37.51
C SER A 417 30.58 -8.19 37.92
N THR A 418 30.35 -8.50 39.19
CA THR A 418 29.07 -8.96 39.74
C THR A 418 28.07 -7.82 40.01
N SER A 419 27.81 -6.96 39.02
CA SER A 419 26.63 -6.08 38.99
C SER A 419 26.39 -5.50 37.60
N SER A 420 25.42 -6.03 36.86
CA SER A 420 24.79 -5.31 35.75
C SER A 420 23.32 -5.70 35.60
N LYS A 421 22.42 -4.76 35.88
CA LYS A 421 21.01 -4.86 35.44
C LYS A 421 21.00 -4.61 33.94
N PHE A 422 20.40 -5.52 33.16
CA PHE A 422 20.26 -5.36 31.72
C PHE A 422 19.52 -4.05 31.41
N THR A 423 20.19 -3.12 30.72
CA THR A 423 19.69 -1.74 30.55
C THR A 423 18.44 -1.64 29.69
N HIS A 424 18.22 -2.61 28.79
CA HIS A 424 17.09 -2.69 27.88
C HIS A 424 15.94 -3.59 28.41
N VAL A 425 15.94 -3.93 29.69
CA VAL A 425 14.95 -4.85 30.29
C VAL A 425 14.36 -4.21 31.54
N ASP A 426 13.03 -4.18 31.64
CA ASP A 426 12.34 -3.66 32.81
C ASP A 426 12.34 -4.64 34.00
N LYS A 427 11.80 -4.21 35.14
CA LYS A 427 11.64 -5.02 36.36
C LYS A 427 10.71 -6.24 36.22
N TYR A 428 10.12 -6.48 35.04
CA TYR A 428 9.23 -7.59 34.71
C TYR A 428 9.79 -8.46 33.56
N GLY A 429 11.05 -8.24 33.13
CA GLY A 429 11.65 -8.98 32.03
C GLY A 429 11.26 -8.51 30.63
N LYS A 430 10.51 -7.40 30.49
CA LYS A 430 10.06 -6.89 29.20
C LYS A 430 11.08 -5.94 28.58
N ALA A 431 11.26 -6.06 27.26
CA ALA A 431 12.20 -5.23 26.52
C ALA A 431 11.74 -3.75 26.47
N HIS A 432 12.63 -2.83 26.81
CA HIS A 432 12.36 -1.40 26.97
C HIS A 432 13.51 -0.56 26.38
N MET A 433 13.19 0.62 25.84
CA MET A 433 14.20 1.55 25.33
C MET A 433 14.93 2.23 26.51
N VAL A 434 16.26 2.26 26.50
CA VAL A 434 17.03 2.94 27.55
C VAL A 434 16.71 4.43 27.56
N ASP A 435 16.17 4.97 28.67
CA ASP A 435 15.96 6.41 28.74
C ASP A 435 17.30 7.18 28.66
N VAL A 436 17.27 8.27 27.90
CA VAL A 436 18.38 9.19 27.67
C VAL A 436 18.06 10.62 28.13
N SER A 437 16.85 10.89 28.64
CA SER A 437 16.36 12.22 29.02
C SER A 437 17.39 13.03 29.83
N GLY A 438 17.87 12.48 30.94
CA GLY A 438 18.87 13.05 31.85
C GLY A 438 20.34 12.85 31.45
N LYS A 439 20.65 12.46 30.21
CA LYS A 439 22.03 12.41 29.70
C LYS A 439 22.39 13.75 29.03
N SER A 440 23.63 14.21 29.22
CA SER A 440 24.18 15.35 28.48
C SER A 440 24.36 15.02 27.00
N ILE A 441 24.21 16.05 26.15
CA ILE A 441 24.64 16.01 24.75
C ILE A 441 26.16 16.13 24.74
N THR A 442 26.84 15.29 23.96
CA THR A 442 28.26 15.46 23.63
C THR A 442 28.45 15.04 22.17
N SER A 443 29.57 15.42 21.55
CA SER A 443 30.05 14.71 20.37
C SER A 443 30.26 13.23 20.71
N ARG A 444 29.94 12.35 19.75
CA ARG A 444 30.13 10.89 19.82
C ARG A 444 30.73 10.47 18.48
N THR A 445 31.67 9.54 18.50
CA THR A 445 32.19 8.87 17.29
C THR A 445 32.24 7.38 17.54
N ALA A 446 31.87 6.58 16.53
CA ALA A 446 32.03 5.13 16.48
C ALA A 446 32.75 4.74 15.18
N VAL A 447 33.62 3.74 15.26
CA VAL A 447 34.32 3.13 14.12
C VAL A 447 34.04 1.64 14.12
N ALA A 448 33.61 1.10 12.99
CA ALA A 448 33.35 -0.33 12.81
C ALA A 448 34.01 -0.86 11.53
N ARG A 449 34.22 -2.18 11.48
CA ARG A 449 34.74 -2.93 10.32
C ARG A 449 33.79 -4.07 9.94
N ALA A 450 33.88 -4.51 8.69
CA ALA A 450 33.51 -5.84 8.22
C ALA A 450 34.54 -6.30 7.16
N SER A 451 34.61 -7.62 6.91
CA SER A 451 35.33 -8.22 5.80
C SER A 451 34.38 -9.02 4.92
N VAL A 452 34.66 -9.12 3.62
CA VAL A 452 33.94 -10.02 2.70
C VAL A 452 34.95 -10.76 1.86
N TYR A 453 35.23 -12.03 2.19
CA TYR A 453 35.98 -12.91 1.32
C TYR A 453 35.12 -13.21 0.08
N VAL A 454 35.63 -12.91 -1.11
CA VAL A 454 34.92 -13.11 -2.38
C VAL A 454 35.55 -14.19 -3.27
N GLY A 455 36.76 -14.64 -2.93
CA GLY A 455 37.54 -15.58 -3.75
C GLY A 455 38.19 -14.93 -4.97
N ARG A 456 39.34 -15.48 -5.37
CA ARG A 456 40.28 -14.85 -6.32
C ARG A 456 39.65 -14.38 -7.62
N LYS A 457 38.85 -15.23 -8.28
CA LYS A 457 38.19 -14.91 -9.56
C LYS A 457 37.24 -13.71 -9.44
N ILE A 458 36.57 -13.52 -8.31
CA ILE A 458 35.68 -12.38 -8.09
C ILE A 458 36.51 -11.15 -7.70
N ALA A 459 37.57 -11.30 -6.91
CA ALA A 459 38.49 -10.20 -6.63
C ALA A 459 39.11 -9.63 -7.92
N GLU A 460 39.58 -10.48 -8.83
CA GLU A 460 40.09 -10.09 -10.15
C GLU A 460 39.02 -9.36 -11.00
N LEU A 461 37.76 -9.81 -10.97
CA LEU A 461 36.64 -9.13 -11.66
C LEU A 461 36.22 -7.80 -11.02
N ILE A 462 36.32 -7.66 -9.68
CA ILE A 462 36.10 -6.38 -8.99
C ILE A 462 37.22 -5.40 -9.32
N HIS A 463 38.49 -5.86 -9.30
CA HIS A 463 39.65 -5.04 -9.66
C HIS A 463 39.56 -4.52 -11.10
N ALA A 464 39.13 -5.38 -12.04
CA ALA A 464 38.87 -5.01 -13.43
C ALA A 464 37.50 -4.33 -13.67
N ASN A 465 36.76 -3.97 -12.61
CA ASN A 465 35.40 -3.39 -12.64
C ASN A 465 34.44 -4.07 -13.65
N SER A 466 34.56 -5.38 -13.79
CA SER A 466 33.92 -6.20 -14.84
C SER A 466 32.75 -7.04 -14.30
N ILE A 467 32.18 -6.64 -13.16
CA ILE A 467 31.01 -7.27 -12.56
C ILE A 467 29.74 -6.76 -13.27
N ALA A 468 28.91 -7.67 -13.79
CA ALA A 468 27.74 -7.34 -14.62
C ALA A 468 26.64 -6.49 -13.93
N LYS A 469 26.72 -6.29 -12.61
CA LYS A 469 25.84 -5.39 -11.84
C LYS A 469 26.41 -3.96 -11.67
N GLY A 470 27.63 -3.70 -12.14
CA GLY A 470 28.36 -2.43 -11.95
C GLY A 470 29.34 -2.46 -10.77
N ASP A 471 29.89 -1.28 -10.45
CA ASP A 471 30.93 -1.07 -9.43
C ASP A 471 30.48 -1.54 -8.03
N VAL A 472 31.09 -2.63 -7.58
CA VAL A 472 30.79 -3.28 -6.30
C VAL A 472 31.23 -2.42 -5.10
N LEU A 473 32.34 -1.70 -5.21
CA LEU A 473 32.92 -0.94 -4.10
C LEU A 473 32.10 0.32 -3.84
N SER A 474 31.80 1.10 -4.89
CA SER A 474 30.97 2.32 -4.77
C SER A 474 29.53 2.00 -4.35
N VAL A 475 28.91 0.94 -4.90
CA VAL A 475 27.54 0.56 -4.53
C VAL A 475 27.47 0.06 -3.08
N SER A 476 28.48 -0.70 -2.62
CA SER A 476 28.65 -1.09 -1.21
C SER A 476 28.77 0.13 -0.28
N GLN A 477 29.62 1.10 -0.65
CA GLN A 477 29.84 2.33 0.12
C GLN A 477 28.55 3.14 0.29
N ILE A 478 27.79 3.34 -0.80
CA ILE A 478 26.50 4.04 -0.79
C ILE A 478 25.47 3.29 0.07
N ALA A 479 25.38 1.96 -0.06
CA ALA A 479 24.46 1.15 0.73
C ALA A 479 24.73 1.24 2.24
N GLY A 480 26.00 1.25 2.65
CA GLY A 480 26.40 1.50 4.04
C GLY A 480 25.94 2.86 4.56
N ILE A 481 26.16 3.93 3.79
CA ILE A 481 25.74 5.31 4.15
C ILE A 481 24.21 5.39 4.30
N MET A 482 23.45 4.73 3.43
CA MET A 482 21.99 4.67 3.50
C MET A 482 21.48 3.86 4.71
N ALA A 483 22.22 2.83 5.13
CA ALA A 483 21.87 2.00 6.28
C ALA A 483 22.09 2.72 7.61
N ALA A 484 23.23 3.40 7.79
CA ALA A 484 23.55 4.17 8.99
C ALA A 484 22.42 5.16 9.35
N LYS A 485 21.94 5.90 8.33
CA LYS A 485 20.85 6.89 8.43
C LYS A 485 19.47 6.29 8.76
N ARG A 486 19.34 4.97 8.82
CA ARG A 486 18.08 4.24 9.02
C ARG A 486 18.19 3.15 10.10
N THR A 487 19.18 3.24 10.98
CA THR A 487 19.42 2.23 12.03
C THR A 487 18.24 2.08 12.99
N SER A 488 17.55 3.17 13.30
CA SER A 488 16.31 3.21 14.10
C SER A 488 15.08 2.57 13.41
N ASP A 489 15.06 2.45 12.07
CA ASP A 489 14.02 1.70 11.34
C ASP A 489 14.24 0.17 11.43
N ILE A 490 15.49 -0.26 11.67
CA ILE A 490 15.97 -1.63 11.40
C ILE A 490 16.33 -2.38 12.69
N ILE A 491 16.97 -1.72 13.65
CA ILE A 491 17.36 -2.28 14.94
C ILE A 491 16.35 -1.85 16.01
N PRO A 492 15.55 -2.77 16.60
CA PRO A 492 14.60 -2.43 17.65
C PRO A 492 15.28 -1.80 18.87
N LEU A 493 14.61 -0.83 19.48
CA LEU A 493 15.05 -0.11 20.70
C LEU A 493 16.32 0.77 20.53
N CYS A 494 16.87 0.89 19.32
CA CYS A 494 17.76 2.00 18.98
C CYS A 494 17.02 3.34 19.02
N HIS A 495 17.74 4.41 19.37
CA HIS A 495 17.22 5.76 19.30
C HIS A 495 17.27 6.26 17.86
N ASN A 496 16.41 7.21 17.50
CA ASN A 496 16.61 7.97 16.27
C ASN A 496 17.69 9.04 16.49
N ILE A 497 18.88 8.87 15.92
CA ILE A 497 20.03 9.76 16.14
C ILE A 497 20.25 10.62 14.89
N PRO A 498 20.21 11.97 15.01
CA PRO A 498 20.69 12.85 13.94
C PRO A 498 22.20 12.68 13.76
N LEU A 499 22.61 12.16 12.60
CA LEU A 499 24.03 11.92 12.29
C LEU A 499 24.67 13.16 11.67
N SER A 500 25.78 13.61 12.25
CA SER A 500 26.59 14.73 11.77
C SER A 500 27.52 14.30 10.63
N SER A 501 28.03 13.07 10.66
CA SER A 501 28.87 12.50 9.61
C SER A 501 28.73 10.98 9.51
N VAL A 502 28.84 10.46 8.30
CA VAL A 502 28.94 9.03 7.98
C VAL A 502 29.99 8.89 6.86
N ASN A 503 31.19 8.49 7.22
CA ASN A 503 32.24 8.11 6.27
C ASN A 503 32.29 6.58 6.16
N VAL A 504 32.46 6.06 4.95
CA VAL A 504 32.58 4.64 4.66
C VAL A 504 33.73 4.47 3.68
N LYS A 505 34.64 3.54 3.97
CA LYS A 505 35.72 3.09 3.08
C LYS A 505 35.41 1.65 2.67
N THR A 506 35.54 1.33 1.39
CA THR A 506 35.35 -0.02 0.87
C THR A 506 36.44 -0.27 -0.15
N GLU A 507 37.36 -1.19 0.16
CA GLU A 507 38.59 -1.41 -0.61
C GLU A 507 38.79 -2.90 -0.85
N LEU A 508 39.26 -3.25 -2.04
CA LEU A 508 39.62 -4.62 -2.38
C LEU A 508 41.08 -4.89 -1.98
N ASP A 509 41.28 -5.85 -1.08
CA ASP A 509 42.53 -6.56 -0.89
C ASP A 509 42.56 -7.72 -1.90
N LEU A 510 43.35 -7.54 -2.97
CA LEU A 510 43.45 -8.51 -4.07
C LEU A 510 44.26 -9.76 -3.67
N GLU A 511 45.26 -9.60 -2.80
CA GLU A 511 46.11 -10.71 -2.33
C GLU A 511 45.32 -11.68 -1.48
N ASN A 512 44.58 -11.16 -0.48
CA ASN A 512 43.71 -11.95 0.39
C ASN A 512 42.30 -12.16 -0.19
N SER A 513 42.06 -11.76 -1.45
CA SER A 513 40.78 -11.92 -2.17
C SER A 513 39.55 -11.43 -1.37
N THR A 514 39.71 -10.32 -0.66
CA THR A 514 38.78 -9.85 0.39
C THR A 514 38.44 -8.37 0.22
N VAL A 515 37.16 -8.03 0.26
CA VAL A 515 36.72 -6.63 0.34
C VAL A 515 36.68 -6.21 1.81
N ASN A 516 37.52 -5.23 2.16
CA ASN A 516 37.59 -4.63 3.48
C ASN A 516 36.68 -3.40 3.56
N ILE A 517 35.83 -3.35 4.59
CA ILE A 517 34.86 -2.27 4.80
C ILE A 517 35.08 -1.65 6.17
N GLN A 518 35.35 -0.34 6.22
CA GLN A 518 35.45 0.44 7.45
C GLN A 518 34.43 1.57 7.43
N SER A 519 33.77 1.85 8.56
CA SER A 519 32.88 3.01 8.71
C SER A 519 33.27 3.85 9.92
N ILE A 520 33.10 5.18 9.79
CA ILE A 520 33.27 6.16 10.85
C ILE A 520 31.98 6.98 10.90
N VAL A 521 31.24 6.87 12.00
CA VAL A 521 29.95 7.55 12.22
C VAL A 521 30.06 8.51 13.38
N GLN A 522 29.49 9.71 13.22
CA GLN A 522 29.57 10.79 14.21
C GLN A 522 28.21 11.46 14.42
N CYS A 523 27.93 11.89 15.65
CA CYS A 523 26.78 12.73 15.99
C CYS A 523 27.10 13.67 17.16
N GLU A 524 26.26 14.68 17.36
CA GLU A 524 26.08 15.31 18.67
C GLU A 524 24.82 14.73 19.31
N GLY A 525 24.95 14.02 20.44
CA GLY A 525 23.85 13.20 20.94
C GLY A 525 23.94 12.79 22.40
N LYS A 526 22.80 12.32 22.94
CA LYS A 526 22.65 11.80 24.31
C LYS A 526 22.96 10.30 24.44
N THR A 527 23.14 9.62 23.32
CA THR A 527 23.57 8.22 23.20
C THR A 527 24.67 8.12 22.14
N GLY A 528 25.46 7.05 22.15
CA GLY A 528 26.47 6.80 21.12
C GLY A 528 25.87 6.23 19.82
N VAL A 529 26.71 6.14 18.80
CA VAL A 529 26.40 5.74 17.41
C VAL A 529 27.02 4.39 17.02
N GLU A 530 27.24 3.51 18.00
CA GLU A 530 27.84 2.19 17.82
C GLU A 530 27.04 1.33 16.82
N MET A 531 25.71 1.40 16.86
CA MET A 531 24.84 0.56 16.03
C MET A 531 24.77 1.06 14.58
N GLU A 532 24.87 2.37 14.39
CA GLU A 532 24.86 3.02 13.09
C GLU A 532 26.13 2.66 12.29
N ALA A 533 27.29 2.60 12.96
CA ALA A 533 28.54 2.12 12.36
C ALA A 533 28.48 0.61 12.06
N LEU A 534 27.97 -0.21 12.99
CA LEU A 534 27.84 -1.66 12.78
C LEU A 534 26.88 -2.01 11.64
N LEU A 535 25.70 -1.38 11.58
CA LEU A 535 24.72 -1.62 10.52
C LEU A 535 25.22 -1.10 9.15
N CYS A 536 25.98 0.00 9.15
CA CYS A 536 26.68 0.49 7.96
C CYS A 536 27.60 -0.59 7.36
N CYS A 537 28.55 -1.11 8.15
CA CYS A 537 29.46 -2.16 7.72
C CYS A 537 28.73 -3.46 7.31
N THR A 538 27.70 -3.85 8.08
CA THR A 538 26.89 -5.04 7.77
C THR A 538 26.16 -4.91 6.43
N THR A 539 25.56 -3.75 6.15
CA THR A 539 24.77 -3.55 4.93
C THR A 539 25.65 -3.38 3.69
N ALA A 540 26.79 -2.72 3.84
CA ALA A 540 27.84 -2.69 2.82
C ALA A 540 28.32 -4.12 2.48
N ALA A 541 28.61 -4.95 3.50
CA ALA A 541 29.04 -6.34 3.29
C ALA A 541 27.98 -7.21 2.60
N LEU A 542 26.72 -7.09 3.00
CA LEU A 542 25.58 -7.73 2.32
C LEU A 542 25.40 -7.25 0.88
N THR A 543 25.81 -6.02 0.56
CA THR A 543 25.76 -5.46 -0.79
C THR A 543 26.87 -6.04 -1.66
N VAL A 544 28.11 -6.15 -1.16
CA VAL A 544 29.19 -6.90 -1.84
C VAL A 544 28.74 -8.35 -2.14
N TYR A 545 28.11 -9.01 -1.15
CA TYR A 545 27.56 -10.35 -1.32
C TYR A 545 26.49 -10.40 -2.42
N ASP A 546 25.48 -9.51 -2.41
CA ASP A 546 24.43 -9.51 -3.44
C ASP A 546 24.99 -9.26 -4.84
N MET A 547 25.94 -8.34 -4.98
CA MET A 547 26.58 -8.01 -6.25
C MET A 547 27.32 -9.23 -6.85
N CYS A 548 27.91 -10.08 -6.00
CA CYS A 548 28.83 -11.14 -6.42
C CYS A 548 28.29 -12.58 -6.35
N LYS A 549 27.24 -12.87 -5.58
CA LYS A 549 26.70 -14.24 -5.33
C LYS A 549 26.23 -15.04 -6.56
N ALA A 550 26.18 -14.41 -7.73
CA ALA A 550 25.90 -15.09 -9.00
C ALA A 550 27.14 -15.76 -9.61
N LEU A 551 28.34 -15.49 -9.08
CA LEU A 551 29.64 -15.92 -9.61
C LEU A 551 30.32 -16.99 -8.73
N SER A 552 29.99 -17.06 -7.44
CA SER A 552 30.37 -18.11 -6.49
C SER A 552 29.39 -18.13 -5.31
N GLN A 553 29.24 -19.28 -4.66
CA GLN A 553 28.50 -19.44 -3.40
C GLN A 553 29.41 -19.35 -2.16
N ASP A 554 30.73 -19.38 -2.36
CA ASP A 554 31.79 -19.46 -1.33
C ASP A 554 32.12 -18.09 -0.68
N ILE A 555 31.28 -17.09 -0.92
CA ILE A 555 31.45 -15.73 -0.39
C ILE A 555 31.17 -15.76 1.12
N VAL A 556 32.08 -15.23 1.93
CA VAL A 556 31.94 -15.20 3.39
C VAL A 556 32.01 -13.76 3.90
N ILE A 557 30.97 -13.32 4.61
CA ILE A 557 30.99 -12.08 5.39
C ILE A 557 31.57 -12.38 6.76
N GLY A 558 32.66 -11.71 7.11
CA GLY A 558 33.38 -11.84 8.38
C GLY A 558 33.55 -10.51 9.09
N ASP A 559 34.21 -10.56 10.25
CA ASP A 559 34.79 -9.41 10.97
C ASP A 559 33.85 -8.22 11.25
N VAL A 560 32.53 -8.43 11.27
CA VAL A 560 31.54 -7.40 11.60
C VAL A 560 31.69 -7.00 13.06
N MET A 561 32.45 -5.92 13.32
CA MET A 561 32.83 -5.55 14.68
C MET A 561 33.05 -4.06 14.87
N LEU A 562 32.75 -3.57 16.08
CA LEU A 562 33.12 -2.24 16.54
C LEU A 562 34.62 -2.23 16.88
N LEU A 563 35.38 -1.33 16.26
CA LEU A 563 36.79 -1.10 16.53
C LEU A 563 37.00 -0.06 17.63
N HIS A 564 36.30 1.07 17.57
CA HIS A 564 36.54 2.21 18.44
C HIS A 564 35.24 2.98 18.75
N LYS A 565 35.12 3.57 19.95
CA LYS A 565 34.07 4.54 20.28
C LYS A 565 34.53 5.56 21.32
N VAL A 566 34.14 6.82 21.15
CA VAL A 566 34.51 7.94 22.04
C VAL A 566 33.35 8.90 22.31
N GLY A 567 33.53 9.72 23.35
CA GLY A 567 32.53 10.68 23.84
C GLY A 567 31.46 10.05 24.73
N GLY A 568 31.33 8.72 24.78
CA GLY A 568 30.40 8.00 25.65
C GLY A 568 30.74 8.09 27.15
N ARG A 569 29.89 7.50 28.01
CA ARG A 569 30.28 7.19 29.41
C ARG A 569 31.46 6.19 29.48
N THR A 570 31.63 5.40 28.42
CA THR A 570 32.74 4.49 28.21
C THR A 570 33.33 4.73 26.83
N THR A 571 34.62 5.03 26.79
CA THR A 571 35.48 4.85 25.61
C THR A 571 35.73 3.35 25.42
N TYR A 572 35.93 2.92 24.18
CA TYR A 572 36.32 1.56 23.84
C TYR A 572 37.27 1.61 22.64
N ASN A 573 38.33 0.82 22.70
CA ASN A 573 39.27 0.62 21.61
C ASN A 573 39.64 -0.88 21.57
N ARG A 574 39.49 -1.52 20.42
CA ARG A 574 39.78 -2.95 20.19
C ARG A 574 41.26 -3.23 19.91
N LEU A 575 42.01 -2.23 19.42
CA LEU A 575 43.36 -2.40 18.85
C LEU A 575 44.48 -1.89 19.77
N GLY A 576 44.14 -1.34 20.95
CA GLY A 576 45.09 -0.57 21.77
C GLY A 576 45.44 0.77 21.12
N ASP A 577 46.39 1.51 21.68
CA ASP A 577 46.64 2.92 21.32
C ASP A 577 47.32 3.15 19.95
N LYS A 578 47.28 2.15 19.06
CA LYS A 578 47.49 2.35 17.61
C LYS A 578 46.25 2.98 16.98
N ILE A 579 46.12 4.28 17.17
CA ILE A 579 45.20 5.14 16.41
C ILE A 579 45.80 5.33 15.02
N GLU A 580 45.13 4.84 13.97
CA GLU A 580 45.33 5.39 12.63
C GLU A 580 44.86 6.85 12.63
N GLU A 581 45.70 7.77 12.16
CA GLU A 581 45.37 9.20 12.18
C GLU A 581 44.07 9.49 11.42
N PRO A 582 43.24 10.43 11.91
CA PRO A 582 42.02 10.81 11.22
C PRO A 582 42.38 11.35 9.82
N ILE A 583 41.92 10.67 8.77
CA ILE A 583 42.23 10.99 7.37
C ILE A 583 42.04 12.48 7.12
N ILE A 584 43.14 13.19 6.92
CA ILE A 584 43.14 14.62 6.64
C ILE A 584 42.50 14.81 5.26
N LEU A 585 41.22 15.18 5.25
CA LEU A 585 40.52 15.54 4.04
C LEU A 585 41.28 16.68 3.36
N LYS A 586 41.80 16.41 2.15
CA LYS A 586 42.38 17.45 1.29
C LYS A 586 41.38 18.61 1.22
N LYS A 587 41.85 19.84 1.46
CA LYS A 587 41.02 21.04 1.29
C LYS A 587 40.43 21.01 -0.12
N TYR A 588 39.10 21.09 -0.19
CA TYR A 588 38.37 21.02 -1.45
C TYR A 588 38.84 22.15 -2.36
N GLU A 589 39.34 21.83 -3.55
CA GLU A 589 39.82 22.86 -4.48
C GLU A 589 38.60 23.51 -5.15
N THR A 590 38.19 24.66 -4.63
CA THR A 590 37.00 25.41 -5.05
C THR A 590 37.19 26.22 -6.33
N LYS A 591 38.31 26.03 -7.05
CA LYS A 591 38.48 26.58 -8.39
C LYS A 591 37.44 25.93 -9.31
N PRO A 592 36.75 26.69 -10.18
CA PRO A 592 35.92 26.08 -11.21
C PRO A 592 36.79 25.21 -12.10
N ILE A 593 36.30 24.02 -12.46
CA ILE A 593 36.92 23.19 -13.51
C ILE A 593 36.90 24.03 -14.80
N ALA A 594 38.07 24.35 -15.33
CA ALA A 594 38.17 25.14 -16.55
C ALA A 594 37.49 24.39 -17.72
N PRO A 595 36.71 25.07 -18.58
CA PRO A 595 36.01 24.42 -19.68
C PRO A 595 36.99 24.06 -20.80
N ILE A 596 37.64 22.90 -20.65
CA ILE A 596 38.49 22.29 -21.67
C ILE A 596 37.80 20.99 -22.11
N GLU A 597 37.62 20.89 -23.43
CA GLU A 597 37.03 19.79 -24.19
C GLU A 597 35.51 19.55 -24.04
N THR A 598 34.86 19.46 -25.21
CA THR A 598 33.43 19.17 -25.37
C THR A 598 33.14 17.70 -25.17
N PHE A 599 32.24 17.37 -24.24
CA PHE A 599 31.69 16.02 -24.12
C PHE A 599 30.86 15.65 -25.36
N VAL A 600 31.47 14.92 -26.30
CA VAL A 600 30.78 14.30 -27.44
C VAL A 600 30.43 12.87 -27.06
N PRO A 601 29.14 12.50 -26.91
CA PRO A 601 28.75 11.13 -26.61
C PRO A 601 28.89 10.24 -27.85
N SER A 602 30.08 9.68 -28.06
CA SER A 602 30.36 8.74 -29.14
C SER A 602 29.86 7.33 -28.80
N HIS A 603 28.58 7.05 -29.05
CA HIS A 603 28.10 5.76 -29.53
C HIS A 603 26.73 5.92 -30.21
N ILE A 604 26.62 5.39 -31.43
CA ILE A 604 25.39 5.18 -32.20
C ILE A 604 25.05 3.69 -32.10
#